data_AF-A7Y052-F1
#
_entry.id   AF-A7Y052-F1
#
_cell.length_a   1.000
_cell.length_b   1.000
_cell.length_c   1.000
_cell.angle_alpha   90.00
_cell.angle_beta   90.00
_cell.angle_gamma   90.00
#
_symmetry.space_group_name_H-M   'P 1'
#
loop_
_entity.id
_entity.type
_entity.pdbx_description
1 polymer ?
#
loop_
_entity_poly.entity_id
_entity_poly.type
_entity_poly.pdbx_seq_one_letter_code
_entity_poly.pdbx_strand_id
1 'polypeptide(L)' 'SAVMMLRHMGLFDHAAKIESACFATIKDGKSLTKDLGGNAKCSDFTEEICRRVKDMD' A
#
# COMPACT_ATOMS: atom_id res chain seq x y z
N SER A 1 0.79 -6.42 8.28
CA SER A 1 1.80 -6.87 9.27
C SER A 1 3.14 -6.15 9.16
N ALA A 2 3.75 -5.99 7.97
CA ALA A 2 5.06 -5.34 7.81
C ALA A 2 5.13 -3.89 8.35
N VAL A 3 4.06 -3.09 8.18
CA VAL A 3 3.97 -1.72 8.76
C VAL A 3 4.15 -1.72 10.28
N MET A 4 3.53 -2.68 10.98
CA MET A 4 3.63 -2.77 12.45
C MET A 4 5.04 -3.20 12.89
N MET A 5 5.71 -4.04 12.11
CA MET A 5 7.11 -4.39 12.32
C MET A 5 8.02 -3.16 12.18
N LEU A 6 7.83 -2.35 11.14
CA LEU A 6 8.59 -1.10 10.95
C LEU A 6 8.38 -0.13 12.14
N ARG A 7 7.14 0.03 12.61
CA ARG A 7 6.84 0.80 13.83
C ARG A 7 7.56 0.26 15.05
N HIS A 8 7.57 -1.06 15.25
CA HIS A 8 8.26 -1.70 16.37
C HIS A 8 9.79 -1.47 16.31
N MET A 9 10.37 -1.42 15.11
CA MET A 9 11.79 -1.12 14.89
C MET A 9 12.14 0.38 14.97
N GLY A 10 11.17 1.26 15.22
CA GLY A 10 11.36 2.72 15.27
C GLY A 10 11.41 3.40 13.89
N LEU A 11 11.08 2.69 12.82
CA LEU A 11 11.07 3.19 11.44
C LEU A 11 9.71 3.80 11.07
N PHE A 12 9.29 4.82 11.82
CA PHE A 12 7.94 5.39 11.74
C PHE A 12 7.62 6.04 10.39
N ASP A 13 8.56 6.76 9.79
CA ASP A 13 8.33 7.47 8.52
C ASP A 13 8.10 6.49 7.36
N HIS A 14 8.92 5.43 7.27
CA HIS A 14 8.72 4.37 6.30
C HIS A 14 7.38 3.65 6.50
N ALA A 15 7.01 3.37 7.75
CA ALA A 15 5.74 2.76 8.08
C ALA A 15 4.55 3.64 7.64
N ALA A 16 4.60 4.94 7.94
CA ALA A 16 3.55 5.89 7.61
C ALA A 16 3.38 6.05 6.09
N LYS A 17 4.48 6.12 5.33
CA LYS A 17 4.46 6.17 3.86
C LYS A 17 3.78 4.94 3.25
N ILE A 18 4.20 3.74 3.65
CA ILE A 18 3.65 2.48 3.13
C ILE A 18 2.17 2.31 3.50
N GLU A 19 1.81 2.63 4.75
CA GLU A 19 0.42 2.54 5.22
C GLU A 19 -0.50 3.51 4.45
N SER A 20 -0.06 4.76 4.29
CA SER A 20 -0.80 5.77 3.55
C SER A 20 -0.99 5.39 2.08
N ALA A 21 0.07 4.90 1.42
CA ALA A 21 -0.01 4.44 0.03
C ALA A 21 -1.00 3.28 -0.13
N CYS A 22 -0.96 2.29 0.79
CA CYS A 22 -1.89 1.16 0.79
C CYS A 22 -3.35 1.61 0.93
N PHE A 23 -3.65 2.45 1.93
CA PHE A 23 -5.01 2.97 2.11
C PHE A 23 -5.47 3.82 0.93
N ALA A 24 -4.58 4.63 0.34
CA ALA A 24 -4.91 5.41 -0.84
C ALA A 24 -5.25 4.50 -2.03
N THR A 25 -4.51 3.40 -2.26
CA THR A 25 -4.78 2.44 -3.34
C THR A 25 -6.13 1.77 -3.15
N ILE A 26 -6.46 1.38 -1.91
CA ILE A 26 -7.77 0.81 -1.59
C ILE A 26 -8.89 1.83 -1.85
N LYS A 27 -8.71 3.07 -1.38
CA LYS A 27 -9.68 4.16 -1.54
C LYS A 27 -9.94 4.52 -3.01
N ASP A 28 -8.92 4.44 -3.88
CA ASP A 28 -9.05 4.75 -5.31
C ASP A 28 -9.84 3.67 -6.07
N GLY A 29 -9.90 2.44 -5.57
CA GLY A 29 -10.76 1.39 -6.11
C GLY A 29 -10.32 0.77 -7.46
N LYS A 30 -9.32 1.35 -8.14
CA LYS A 30 -8.92 0.95 -9.50
C LYS A 30 -8.17 -0.38 -9.56
N SER A 31 -7.21 -0.59 -8.67
CA SER A 31 -6.33 -1.77 -8.66
C SER A 31 -6.71 -2.76 -7.56
N LEU A 32 -7.99 -2.84 -7.18
CA LEU A 32 -8.43 -3.73 -6.11
C LEU A 32 -8.37 -5.20 -6.55
N THR A 33 -7.92 -6.04 -5.63
CA THR A 33 -7.96 -7.49 -5.79
C THR A 33 -9.39 -8.01 -5.67
N LYS A 34 -9.61 -9.25 -6.10
CA LYS A 34 -10.94 -9.87 -6.16
C LYS A 34 -11.65 -9.98 -4.81
N ASP A 35 -10.89 -10.21 -3.74
CA ASP A 35 -11.36 -10.27 -2.36
C ASP A 35 -11.84 -8.91 -1.83
N LEU A 36 -11.34 -7.80 -2.41
CA LEU A 36 -11.75 -6.44 -2.08
C LEU A 36 -12.79 -5.88 -3.07
N GLY A 37 -13.36 -6.72 -3.94
CA GLY A 37 -14.40 -6.33 -4.90
C GLY A 37 -13.90 -5.80 -6.25
N GLY A 38 -12.59 -5.89 -6.52
CA GLY A 38 -12.02 -5.56 -7.82
C GLY A 38 -11.77 -6.79 -8.70
N ASN A 39 -11.01 -6.61 -9.77
CA ASN A 39 -10.60 -7.68 -10.68
C ASN A 39 -9.08 -7.67 -10.97
N ALA A 40 -8.32 -6.87 -10.22
CA ALA A 40 -6.88 -6.74 -10.41
C ALA A 40 -6.14 -7.95 -9.83
N LYS A 41 -4.96 -8.26 -10.39
CA LYS A 41 -4.07 -9.26 -9.83
C LYS A 41 -3.37 -8.71 -8.59
N CYS A 42 -2.82 -9.62 -7.77
CA CYS A 42 -1.99 -9.26 -6.63
C CYS A 42 -0.76 -8.42 -7.05
N SER A 43 -0.17 -8.72 -8.21
CA SER A 43 0.91 -7.93 -8.82
C SER A 43 0.49 -6.49 -9.08
N ASP A 44 -0.68 -6.29 -9.67
CA ASP A 44 -1.17 -4.97 -10.09
C ASP A 44 -1.46 -4.07 -8.87
N PHE A 45 -2.02 -4.66 -7.81
CA PHE A 45 -2.21 -3.96 -6.53
C PHE A 45 -0.87 -3.57 -5.89
N THR A 46 0.11 -4.49 -5.92
CA THR A 46 1.45 -4.25 -5.35
C THR A 46 2.21 -3.17 -6.13
N GLU A 47 2.16 -3.21 -7.46
CA GLU A 47 2.78 -2.21 -8.33
C GLU A 47 2.20 -0.82 -8.09
N GLU A 48 0.88 -0.71 -7.94
CA GLU A 48 0.21 0.56 -7.66
C GLU A 48 0.61 1.14 -6.29
N ILE A 49 0.75 0.30 -5.27
CA ILE A 49 1.30 0.74 -3.97
C ILE A 49 2.74 1.23 -4.14
N CYS A 50 3.60 0.47 -4.84
CA CYS A 50 4.99 0.86 -5.07
C CYS A 50 5.10 2.19 -5.82
N ARG A 51 4.24 2.42 -6.81
CA ARG A 51 4.17 3.68 -7.55
C ARG A 51 3.84 4.84 -6.62
N ARG A 52 2.79 4.71 -5.80
CA ARG A 52 2.38 5.76 -4.85
C ARG A 52 3.44 6.06 -3.81
N VAL A 53 4.12 5.05 -3.28
CA VAL A 53 5.20 5.26 -2.31
C VAL A 53 6.31 6.12 -2.92
N LYS A 54 6.69 5.87 -4.18
CA LYS A 54 7.72 6.67 -4.89
C LYS A 54 7.28 8.11 -5.17
N ASP A 55 5.99 8.33 -5.40
CA ASP A 55 5.42 9.67 -5.61
C ASP A 55 5.34 10.49 -4.30
N MET A 56 5.55 9.86 -3.14
CA MET A 56 5.52 10.48 -1.80
C MET A 56 6.93 10.80 -1.25
N ASP A 57 7.96 10.66 -2.08
CA ASP A 57 9.36 11.05 -1.78
C ASP A 57 9.70 12.44 -2.31
#